data_AF-A0A7Y6YZ60-F1
#
_entry.id   AF-A0A7Y6YZ60-F1
#
_cell.length_a   1.000
_cell.length_b   1.000
_cell.length_c   1.000
_cell.angle_alpha   90.00
_cell.angle_beta   90.00
_cell.angle_gamma   90.00
#
_symmetry.space_group_name_H-M   'P 1'
#
loop_
_entity.id
_entity.type
_entity.pdbx_description
1 polymer ?
#
loop_
_entity_poly.entity_id
_entity_poly.type
_entity_poly.pdbx_seq_one_letter_code
_entity_poly.pdbx_strand_id
1 'polypeptide(L)'
;MNQNAEDFLNREEARRNRSLSKRFRTWLASEKARVHLEKLEHCLAKSGQEAKASNILRNCEEAYKADDAYRRQDNKRKKSLKQFQVAFDDWLNGEKGQIYRDEIHSAKNAELREIAKEDAEKAFARANPHLLPDDYKDTSKTRIRPVRHARAKGVEDLSFDVIEPGLNQMGLVGASIVRNWEEIVGSTLAQNTRAERVTFPPKTRTKGTLFIKARAGFNTIIQHHSQEIIFRINSHFGFSAISEIRISKRYFEDFDSTGDRVAKRILSTRVTPAANLSPNVAKLLEGIKDPELRQAFEDLGKVIKARNG
;
A
#
# COMPACT_ATOMS: atom_id res chain seq x y z
N MET A 1 6.84 4.25 33.52
CA MET A 1 8.13 4.62 32.91
C MET A 1 9.22 4.15 33.86
N ASN A 2 10.25 3.46 33.37
CA ASN A 2 11.29 2.89 34.23
C ASN A 2 12.24 3.97 34.79
N GLN A 3 12.81 3.76 35.99
CA GLN A 3 13.70 4.71 36.67
C GLN A 3 14.93 5.07 35.81
N ASN A 4 15.52 4.07 35.13
CA ASN A 4 16.66 4.25 34.23
C ASN A 4 16.33 5.18 33.04
N ALA A 5 15.09 5.15 32.55
CA ALA A 5 14.66 6.02 31.46
C ALA A 5 14.49 7.47 31.93
N GLU A 6 13.93 7.69 33.13
CA GLU A 6 13.84 9.04 33.72
C GLU A 6 15.23 9.63 34.03
N ASP A 7 16.15 8.82 34.57
CA ASP A 7 17.53 9.26 34.83
C ASP A 7 18.27 9.60 33.54
N PHE A 8 18.00 8.89 32.43
CA PHE A 8 18.51 9.24 31.11
C PHE A 8 17.92 10.57 30.61
N LEU A 9 16.61 10.78 30.74
CA LEU A 9 15.98 12.04 30.32
C LEU A 9 16.55 13.24 31.08
N ASN A 10 16.72 13.12 32.41
CA ASN A 10 17.29 14.20 33.22
C ASN A 10 18.74 14.53 32.82
N ARG A 11 19.54 13.49 32.49
CA ARG A 11 20.91 13.69 31.95
C ARG A 11 20.91 14.35 30.58
N GLU A 12 20.01 13.96 29.68
CA GLU A 12 19.87 14.57 28.36
C GLU A 12 19.38 16.02 28.44
N GLU A 13 18.49 16.36 29.38
CA GLU A 13 18.06 17.75 29.63
C GLU A 13 19.22 18.63 30.07
N ALA A 14 20.06 18.13 30.97
CA ALA A 14 21.27 18.80 31.40
C ALA A 14 22.26 18.99 30.23
N ARG A 15 22.45 17.95 29.39
CA ARG A 15 23.33 18.01 28.20
C ARG A 15 22.85 19.02 27.16
N ARG A 16 21.54 19.10 26.91
CA ARG A 16 20.94 19.97 25.89
C ARG A 16 20.75 21.41 26.38
N ASN A 17 20.98 21.68 27.67
CA ASN A 17 20.69 22.95 28.34
C ASN A 17 19.27 23.46 28.02
N ARG A 18 18.32 22.52 27.91
CA ARG A 18 16.94 22.78 27.54
C ARG A 18 16.06 21.72 28.19
N SER A 19 15.07 22.16 28.96
CA SER A 19 14.07 21.25 29.53
C SER A 19 13.19 20.66 28.42
N LEU A 20 12.92 19.36 28.54
CA LEU A 20 11.89 18.72 27.74
C LEU A 20 10.54 19.28 28.20
N SER A 21 9.63 19.51 27.24
CA SER A 21 8.33 20.08 27.56
C SER A 21 7.58 19.20 28.57
N LYS A 22 6.97 19.79 29.61
CA LYS A 22 6.09 19.05 30.54
C LYS A 22 5.02 18.23 29.81
N ARG A 23 4.52 18.76 28.68
CA ARG A 23 3.56 18.09 27.80
C ARG A 23 4.15 16.87 27.07
N PHE A 24 5.44 16.93 26.73
CA PHE A 24 6.15 15.80 26.15
C PHE A 24 6.32 14.68 27.17
N ARG A 25 6.65 14.98 28.43
CA ARG A 25 6.73 13.97 29.49
C ARG A 25 5.38 13.31 29.78
N THR A 26 4.30 14.09 29.82
CA THR A 26 2.94 13.52 29.94
C THR A 26 2.55 12.68 28.71
N TRP A 27 3.04 13.05 27.52
CA TRP A 27 2.82 12.26 26.31
C TRP A 27 3.63 10.97 26.30
N LEU A 28 4.87 10.98 26.80
CA LEU A 28 5.67 9.77 27.00
C LEU A 28 4.95 8.79 27.95
N ALA A 29 4.28 9.28 28.99
CA ALA A 29 3.47 8.46 29.88
C ALA A 29 2.16 7.92 29.24
N SER A 30 1.79 8.38 28.04
CA SER A 30 0.58 7.95 27.33
C SER A 30 0.78 6.62 26.60
N GLU A 31 -0.31 5.89 26.40
CA GLU A 31 -0.33 4.65 25.62
C GLU A 31 0.24 4.83 24.20
N LYS A 32 0.05 6.01 23.60
CA LYS A 32 0.56 6.37 22.27
C LYS A 32 2.08 6.31 22.16
N ALA A 33 2.79 6.57 23.25
CA ALA A 33 4.24 6.60 23.27
C ALA A 33 4.87 5.26 23.70
N ARG A 34 4.06 4.22 23.97
CA ARG A 34 4.57 2.92 24.48
C ARG A 34 5.63 2.31 23.59
N VAL A 35 5.40 2.22 22.29
CA VAL A 35 6.36 1.65 21.32
C VAL A 35 7.67 2.44 21.32
N HIS A 36 7.60 3.76 21.50
CA HIS A 36 8.76 4.62 21.55
C HIS A 36 9.53 4.46 22.87
N LEU A 37 8.81 4.36 23.99
CA LEU A 37 9.38 4.08 25.30
C LEU A 37 10.03 2.70 25.36
N GLU A 38 9.38 1.64 24.86
CA GLU A 38 9.94 0.28 24.85
C GLU A 38 11.24 0.22 24.05
N LYS A 39 11.32 0.92 22.91
CA LYS A 39 12.55 1.06 22.13
C LYS A 39 13.66 1.78 22.90
N LEU A 40 13.30 2.84 23.62
CA LEU A 40 14.23 3.61 24.44
C LEU A 40 14.73 2.77 25.63
N GLU A 41 13.84 2.09 26.35
CA GLU A 41 14.16 1.20 27.47
C GLU A 41 15.03 0.01 27.02
N HIS A 42 14.70 -0.62 25.88
CA HIS A 42 15.52 -1.69 25.31
C HIS A 42 16.93 -1.21 24.92
N CYS A 43 17.05 0.02 24.42
CA CYS A 43 18.34 0.62 24.09
C CYS A 43 19.16 0.91 25.36
N LEU A 44 18.53 1.40 26.42
CA LEU A 44 19.17 1.71 27.70
C LEU A 44 19.56 0.48 28.51
N ALA A 45 18.89 -0.67 28.28
CA ALA A 45 19.28 -1.94 28.88
C ALA A 45 20.64 -2.45 28.38
N LYS A 46 21.13 -1.98 27.22
CA LYS A 46 22.44 -2.33 26.65
C LYS A 46 23.46 -1.24 26.99
N SER A 47 24.57 -1.61 27.63
CA SER A 47 25.64 -0.67 27.98
C SER A 47 26.29 -0.05 26.74
N GLY A 48 26.68 1.23 26.83
CA GLY A 48 27.40 1.94 25.76
C GLY A 48 26.57 2.46 24.59
N GLN A 49 25.23 2.38 24.63
CA GLN A 49 24.35 2.83 23.55
C GLN A 49 23.71 4.21 23.77
N GLU A 50 24.36 5.11 24.51
CA GLU A 50 23.79 6.44 24.82
C GLU A 50 23.48 7.27 23.56
N ALA A 51 24.37 7.27 22.55
CA ALA A 51 24.14 8.00 21.30
C ALA A 51 22.91 7.48 20.53
N LYS A 52 22.65 6.17 20.57
CA LYS A 52 21.46 5.57 19.97
C LYS A 52 20.21 5.96 20.75
N ALA A 53 20.28 5.99 22.08
CA ALA A 53 19.19 6.44 22.94
C ALA A 53 18.84 7.92 22.68
N SER A 54 19.82 8.81 22.47
CA SER A 54 19.58 10.22 22.14
C SER A 54 18.89 10.39 20.77
N ASN A 55 19.23 9.56 19.78
CA ASN A 55 18.54 9.52 18.48
C ASN A 55 17.10 9.01 18.61
N ILE A 56 16.86 7.97 19.41
CA ILE A 56 15.51 7.48 19.70
C ILE A 56 14.69 8.59 20.36
N LEU A 57 15.26 9.32 21.34
CA LEU A 57 14.60 10.44 21.99
C LEU A 57 14.21 11.54 21.00
N ARG A 58 15.08 11.86 20.02
CA ARG A 58 14.75 12.80 18.94
C ARG A 58 13.56 12.33 18.11
N ASN A 59 13.52 11.05 17.74
CA ASN A 59 12.38 10.46 17.03
C ASN A 59 11.10 10.52 17.88
N CYS A 60 11.20 10.33 19.19
CA CYS A 60 10.08 10.53 20.12
C CYS A 60 9.57 11.97 20.12
N GLU A 61 10.47 12.97 20.12
CA GLU A 61 10.08 14.38 20.04
C GLU A 61 9.41 14.73 18.71
N GLU A 62 9.89 14.19 17.59
CA GLU A 62 9.26 14.35 16.28
C GLU A 62 7.85 13.71 16.26
N ALA A 63 7.71 12.51 16.82
CA ALA A 63 6.41 11.85 16.97
C ALA A 63 5.45 12.64 17.86
N TYR A 64 5.92 13.20 18.98
CA TYR A 64 5.14 14.09 19.82
C TYR A 64 4.69 15.36 19.09
N LYS A 65 5.59 16.00 18.32
CA LYS A 65 5.22 17.19 17.53
C LYS A 65 4.12 16.87 16.53
N ALA A 66 4.16 15.69 15.90
CA ALA A 66 3.11 15.22 15.00
C ALA A 66 1.78 14.99 15.74
N ASP A 67 1.79 14.30 16.89
CA ASP A 67 0.58 14.07 17.69
C ASP A 67 -0.02 15.38 18.24
N ASP A 68 0.82 16.31 18.71
CA ASP A 68 0.36 17.61 19.20
C ASP A 68 -0.20 18.50 18.08
N ALA A 69 0.38 18.43 16.87
CA ALA A 69 -0.19 19.08 15.69
C ALA A 69 -1.57 18.51 15.34
N TYR A 70 -1.69 17.17 15.31
CA TYR A 70 -2.96 16.49 15.09
C TYR A 70 -4.00 16.88 16.14
N ARG A 71 -3.63 16.85 17.43
CA ARG A 71 -4.50 17.22 18.54
C ARG A 71 -5.00 18.66 18.44
N ARG A 72 -4.15 19.60 18.01
CA ARG A 72 -4.56 20.99 17.79
C ARG A 72 -5.56 21.11 16.65
N GLN A 73 -5.34 20.40 15.55
CA GLN A 73 -6.27 20.38 14.42
C GLN A 73 -7.62 19.78 14.82
N ASP A 74 -7.61 18.63 15.51
CA ASP A 74 -8.82 17.98 16.01
C ASP A 74 -9.59 18.87 17.00
N ASN A 75 -8.89 19.60 17.87
CA ASN A 75 -9.53 20.55 18.77
C ASN A 75 -10.17 21.74 18.04
N LYS A 76 -9.51 22.28 17.00
CA LYS A 76 -10.10 23.32 16.15
C LYS A 76 -11.36 22.82 15.46
N ARG A 77 -11.28 21.64 14.86
CA ARG A 77 -12.40 20.92 14.23
C ARG A 77 -13.58 20.73 15.20
N LYS A 78 -13.32 20.20 16.40
CA LYS A 78 -14.36 20.00 17.42
C LYS A 78 -15.00 21.33 17.85
N LYS A 79 -14.21 22.40 17.93
CA LYS A 79 -14.72 23.74 18.23
C LYS A 79 -15.62 24.26 17.11
N SER A 80 -15.20 24.15 15.84
CA SER A 80 -16.01 24.58 14.70
C SER A 80 -17.29 23.74 14.57
N LEU A 81 -17.23 22.44 14.85
CA LEU A 81 -18.41 21.57 14.85
C LEU A 81 -19.41 21.96 15.94
N LYS A 82 -18.94 22.23 17.16
CA LYS A 82 -19.80 22.73 18.24
C LYS A 82 -20.44 24.07 17.89
N GLN A 83 -19.69 24.99 17.29
CA GLN A 83 -20.23 26.27 16.84
C GLN A 83 -21.30 26.09 15.77
N PHE A 84 -21.08 25.19 14.81
CA PHE A 84 -22.06 24.84 13.79
C PHE A 84 -23.33 24.24 14.40
N GLN A 85 -23.19 23.30 15.34
CA GLN A 85 -24.33 22.66 16.02
C GLN A 85 -25.16 23.67 16.79
N VAL A 86 -24.52 24.57 17.57
CA VAL A 86 -25.24 25.63 18.29
C VAL A 86 -25.99 26.54 17.32
N ALA A 87 -25.34 26.98 16.24
CA ALA A 87 -25.98 27.84 15.25
C ALA A 87 -27.11 27.13 14.49
N PHE A 88 -26.98 25.82 14.26
CA PHE A 88 -28.02 24.99 13.66
C PHE A 88 -29.23 24.85 14.58
N ASP A 89 -29.02 24.57 15.86
CA ASP A 89 -30.09 24.46 16.85
C ASP A 89 -30.83 25.79 17.02
N ASP A 90 -30.10 26.92 17.06
CA ASP A 90 -30.68 28.26 17.10
C ASP A 90 -31.53 28.55 15.84
N TRP A 91 -31.05 28.14 14.66
CA TRP A 91 -31.77 28.30 13.40
C TRP A 91 -33.01 27.42 13.32
N LEU A 92 -32.94 26.18 13.80
CA LEU A 92 -34.06 25.22 13.81
C LEU A 92 -35.20 25.69 14.72
N ASN A 93 -34.87 26.43 15.78
CA ASN A 93 -35.83 27.08 16.66
C ASN A 93 -36.38 28.41 16.12
N GLY A 94 -35.77 28.96 15.06
CA GLY A 94 -36.21 30.18 14.40
C GLY A 94 -37.29 29.94 13.33
N GLU A 95 -37.85 31.04 12.82
CA GLU A 95 -38.95 31.03 11.83
C GLU A 95 -38.57 30.30 10.53
N LYS A 96 -37.32 30.42 10.09
CA LYS A 96 -36.84 29.79 8.85
C LYS A 96 -36.63 28.27 8.97
N GLY A 97 -36.35 27.79 10.18
CA GLY A 97 -36.12 26.37 10.46
C GLY A 97 -37.39 25.59 10.82
N GLN A 98 -38.51 26.29 11.06
CA GLN A 98 -39.75 25.70 11.53
C GLN A 98 -40.28 24.57 10.63
N ILE A 99 -40.19 24.73 9.31
CA ILE A 99 -40.60 23.70 8.34
C ILE A 99 -39.86 22.38 8.61
N TYR A 100 -38.55 22.44 8.80
CA TYR A 100 -37.71 21.28 9.06
C TYR A 100 -37.95 20.69 10.46
N ARG A 101 -38.20 21.55 11.46
CA ARG A 101 -38.55 21.11 12.81
C ARG A 101 -39.86 20.32 12.82
N ASP A 102 -40.87 20.81 12.12
CA ASP A 102 -42.18 20.17 12.02
C ASP A 102 -42.07 18.84 11.25
N GLU A 103 -41.24 18.79 10.20
CA GLU A 103 -40.90 17.56 9.47
C GLU A 103 -40.25 16.52 10.39
N ILE A 104 -39.26 16.92 11.20
CA ILE A 104 -38.60 16.05 12.19
C ILE A 104 -39.60 15.53 13.23
N HIS A 105 -40.52 16.36 13.73
CA HIS A 105 -41.54 15.94 14.68
C HIS A 105 -42.59 15.02 14.05
N SER A 106 -42.92 15.21 12.77
CA SER A 106 -43.88 14.40 12.03
C SER A 106 -43.37 12.99 11.69
N ALA A 107 -42.05 12.79 11.70
CA ALA A 107 -41.43 11.53 11.35
C ALA A 107 -41.72 10.43 12.40
N LYS A 108 -42.26 9.30 11.92
CA LYS A 108 -42.73 8.17 12.75
C LYS A 108 -41.60 7.24 13.21
N ASN A 109 -40.57 7.05 12.38
CA ASN A 109 -39.46 6.13 12.65
C ASN A 109 -38.19 6.90 13.04
N ALA A 110 -37.32 6.27 13.83
CA ALA A 110 -36.03 6.86 14.23
C ALA A 110 -35.14 7.15 13.00
N GLU A 111 -35.08 6.23 12.04
CA GLU A 111 -34.30 6.41 10.80
C GLU A 111 -34.81 7.60 9.97
N LEU A 112 -36.12 7.78 9.87
CA LEU A 112 -36.72 8.91 9.15
C LEU A 112 -36.45 10.25 9.86
N ARG A 113 -36.40 10.24 11.21
CA ARG A 113 -36.02 11.42 11.99
C ARG A 113 -34.56 11.81 11.75
N GLU A 114 -33.67 10.83 11.66
CA GLU A 114 -32.26 11.09 11.34
C GLU A 114 -32.10 11.64 9.93
N ILE A 115 -32.80 11.07 8.93
CA ILE A 115 -32.78 11.56 7.55
C ILE A 115 -33.32 13.01 7.48
N ALA A 116 -34.46 13.29 8.11
CA ALA A 116 -35.03 14.64 8.16
C ALA A 116 -34.08 15.64 8.83
N LYS A 117 -33.38 15.21 9.90
CA LYS A 117 -32.37 16.02 10.56
C LYS A 117 -31.16 16.28 9.67
N GLU A 118 -30.66 15.26 8.96
CA GLU A 118 -29.56 15.43 8.01
C GLU A 118 -29.94 16.39 6.87
N ASP A 119 -31.17 16.32 6.37
CA ASP A 119 -31.64 17.20 5.31
C ASP A 119 -31.81 18.65 5.79
N ALA A 120 -32.26 18.83 7.04
CA ALA A 120 -32.25 20.13 7.71
C ALA A 120 -30.82 20.68 7.88
N GLU A 121 -29.87 19.86 8.32
CA GLU A 121 -28.45 20.24 8.44
C GLU A 121 -27.85 20.63 7.09
N LYS A 122 -28.17 19.88 6.01
CA LYS A 122 -27.75 20.20 4.63
C LYS A 122 -28.35 21.52 4.15
N ALA A 123 -29.63 21.77 4.42
CA ALA A 123 -30.29 23.02 4.07
C ALA A 123 -29.66 24.21 4.79
N PHE A 124 -29.40 24.07 6.10
CA PHE A 124 -28.71 25.07 6.90
C PHE A 124 -27.28 25.32 6.41
N ALA A 125 -26.53 24.27 6.07
CA ALA A 125 -25.18 24.39 5.54
C ALA A 125 -25.15 25.11 4.18
N ARG A 126 -26.13 24.84 3.29
CA ARG A 126 -26.27 25.57 2.00
C ARG A 126 -26.55 27.05 2.21
N ALA A 127 -27.39 27.39 3.19
CA ALA A 127 -27.74 28.76 3.52
C ALA A 127 -26.61 29.53 4.23
N ASN A 128 -25.77 28.82 5.01
CA ASN A 128 -24.70 29.42 5.80
C ASN A 128 -23.31 28.80 5.51
N PRO A 129 -22.75 28.99 4.30
CA PRO A 129 -21.45 28.41 3.93
C PRO A 129 -20.29 28.79 4.86
N HIS A 130 -20.36 29.98 5.45
CA HIS A 130 -19.34 30.53 6.33
C HIS A 130 -19.32 29.88 7.73
N LEU A 131 -20.36 29.16 8.14
CA LEU A 131 -20.42 28.46 9.43
C LEU A 131 -20.00 26.99 9.34
N LEU A 132 -19.74 26.46 8.14
CA LEU A 132 -19.37 25.06 8.01
C LEU A 132 -18.10 24.75 8.81
N PRO A 133 -18.04 23.58 9.46
CA PRO A 133 -16.85 23.11 10.13
C PRO A 133 -15.64 23.13 9.18
N ASP A 134 -14.44 23.34 9.72
CA ASP A 134 -13.23 23.45 8.90
C ASP A 134 -13.03 22.25 7.96
N ASP A 135 -13.48 21.05 8.34
CA ASP A 135 -13.41 19.85 7.49
C ASP A 135 -14.23 19.94 6.20
N TYR A 136 -15.31 20.72 6.21
CA TYR A 136 -16.19 20.89 5.05
C TYR A 136 -15.70 21.99 4.12
N LYS A 137 -14.86 22.91 4.61
CA LYS A 137 -14.25 23.99 3.83
C LYS A 137 -12.90 23.59 3.23
N ASP A 138 -12.26 22.55 3.75
CA ASP A 138 -10.91 22.17 3.35
C ASP A 138 -10.90 21.43 2.00
N THR A 139 -10.74 22.21 0.92
CA THR A 139 -10.48 21.72 -0.45
C THR A 139 -9.02 21.26 -0.64
N SER A 140 -8.19 21.36 0.39
CA SER A 140 -6.76 21.08 0.30
C SER A 140 -6.41 19.66 0.77
N LYS A 141 -5.37 19.12 0.15
CA LYS A 141 -4.87 17.73 0.24
C LYS A 141 -4.31 17.36 1.63
N THR A 142 -4.65 18.07 2.71
CA THR A 142 -4.23 17.80 4.09
C THR A 142 -5.28 17.02 4.88
N ARG A 143 -5.87 16.03 4.24
CA ARG A 143 -6.46 14.89 4.97
C ARG A 143 -5.31 14.17 5.63
N ILE A 144 -4.91 14.57 6.85
CA ILE A 144 -4.31 13.64 7.78
C ILE A 144 -5.42 12.64 8.07
N ARG A 145 -5.54 11.64 7.19
CA ARG A 145 -6.43 10.51 7.40
C ARG A 145 -6.07 9.99 8.80
N PRO A 146 -7.03 9.64 9.66
CA PRO A 146 -6.71 8.79 10.79
C PRO A 146 -5.87 7.66 10.22
N VAL A 147 -4.75 7.31 10.87
CA VAL A 147 -3.98 6.12 10.51
C VAL A 147 -4.99 4.99 10.59
N ARG A 148 -5.61 4.66 9.46
CA ARG A 148 -6.41 3.46 9.33
C ARG A 148 -5.36 2.42 9.64
N HIS A 149 -5.50 1.70 10.76
CA HIS A 149 -4.84 0.43 10.88
C HIS A 149 -5.10 -0.26 9.55
N ALA A 150 -4.04 -0.40 8.77
CA ALA A 150 -4.14 -1.04 7.47
C ALA A 150 -4.86 -2.37 7.73
N ARG A 151 -5.76 -2.77 6.82
CA ARG A 151 -6.22 -4.17 6.81
C ARG A 151 -5.01 -5.06 7.08
N ALA A 152 -5.17 -6.11 7.88
CA ALA A 152 -4.11 -7.05 8.16
C ALA A 152 -3.38 -7.37 6.84
N LYS A 153 -2.16 -6.82 6.71
CA LYS A 153 -1.33 -6.96 5.53
C LYS A 153 -1.09 -8.47 5.37
N GLY A 154 -1.37 -9.02 4.20
CA GLY A 154 -0.94 -10.38 3.89
C GLY A 154 0.58 -10.49 4.06
N VAL A 155 1.09 -11.71 4.26
CA VAL A 155 2.54 -11.98 4.41
C VAL A 155 3.35 -11.39 3.23
N GLU A 156 2.71 -11.26 2.08
CA GLU A 156 3.21 -10.61 0.86
C GLU A 156 3.36 -9.07 0.95
N ASP A 157 2.48 -8.37 1.68
CA ASP A 157 2.57 -6.92 1.91
C ASP A 157 3.56 -6.56 3.03
N LEU A 158 3.84 -7.50 3.94
CA LEU A 158 4.88 -7.40 4.95
C LEU A 158 6.28 -7.65 4.36
N SER A 159 6.36 -8.28 3.18
CA SER A 159 7.64 -8.53 2.52
C SER A 159 8.35 -7.21 2.23
N PHE A 160 7.69 -6.19 1.67
CA PHE A 160 8.31 -4.93 1.23
C PHE A 160 9.02 -4.14 2.33
N ASP A 161 8.55 -4.22 3.58
CA ASP A 161 9.15 -3.54 4.73
C ASP A 161 10.35 -4.34 5.32
N VAL A 162 10.49 -5.63 4.98
CA VAL A 162 11.46 -6.58 5.56
C VAL A 162 12.60 -6.94 4.60
N ILE A 163 12.58 -6.46 3.36
CA ILE A 163 13.56 -6.88 2.34
C ILE A 163 14.91 -6.22 2.58
N GLU A 164 15.94 -7.07 2.67
CA GLU A 164 17.35 -6.68 2.76
C GLU A 164 17.74 -5.60 1.73
N PRO A 165 18.69 -4.71 2.07
CA PRO A 165 19.13 -3.59 1.22
C PRO A 165 19.71 -3.97 -0.15
N GLY A 166 19.80 -5.26 -0.49
CA GLY A 166 20.28 -5.77 -1.77
C GLY A 166 19.20 -6.00 -2.85
N LEU A 167 17.91 -6.11 -2.49
CA LEU A 167 16.85 -6.27 -3.49
C LEU A 167 16.26 -4.91 -3.87
N ASN A 168 16.31 -4.57 -5.16
CA ASN A 168 15.75 -3.32 -5.67
C ASN A 168 14.22 -3.29 -5.46
N GLN A 169 13.75 -2.59 -4.43
CA GLN A 169 12.31 -2.36 -4.15
C GLN A 169 11.55 -1.82 -5.38
N MET A 170 12.24 -1.10 -6.29
CA MET A 170 11.71 -0.63 -7.57
C MET A 170 11.25 -1.77 -8.49
N GLY A 171 11.99 -2.88 -8.50
CA GLY A 171 11.64 -4.07 -9.29
C GLY A 171 10.43 -4.81 -8.73
N LEU A 172 10.21 -4.72 -7.42
CA LEU A 172 9.09 -5.41 -6.76
C LEU A 172 7.75 -4.70 -6.96
N VAL A 173 7.72 -3.36 -6.96
CA VAL A 173 6.51 -2.62 -7.35
C VAL A 173 6.11 -3.00 -8.77
N GLY A 174 7.09 -3.06 -9.68
CA GLY A 174 6.87 -3.54 -11.05
C GLY A 174 6.34 -4.99 -11.09
N ALA A 175 6.97 -5.90 -10.34
CA ALA A 175 6.56 -7.31 -10.30
C ALA A 175 5.16 -7.53 -9.71
N SER A 176 4.80 -6.78 -8.67
CA SER A 176 3.46 -6.81 -8.06
C SER A 176 2.38 -6.31 -9.02
N ILE A 177 2.65 -5.21 -9.75
CA ILE A 177 1.72 -4.70 -10.77
C ILE A 177 1.49 -5.72 -11.89
N VAL A 178 2.56 -6.37 -12.37
CA VAL A 178 2.46 -7.37 -13.45
C VAL A 178 1.67 -8.59 -12.97
N ARG A 179 1.87 -9.03 -11.73
CA ARG A 179 1.18 -10.19 -11.16
C ARG A 179 -0.31 -9.92 -10.94
N ASN A 180 -0.66 -8.77 -10.38
CA ASN A 180 -2.04 -8.45 -9.97
C ASN A 180 -2.74 -7.52 -10.98
N TRP A 181 -2.31 -7.52 -12.24
CA TRP A 181 -2.78 -6.57 -13.25
C TRP A 181 -4.31 -6.63 -13.44
N GLU A 182 -4.86 -7.85 -13.49
CA GLU A 182 -6.30 -8.07 -13.65
C GLU A 182 -7.13 -7.57 -12.46
N GLU A 183 -6.64 -7.78 -11.24
CA GLU A 183 -7.30 -7.30 -10.03
C GLU A 183 -7.28 -5.76 -9.94
N ILE A 184 -6.16 -5.14 -10.32
CA ILE A 184 -5.98 -3.69 -10.21
C ILE A 184 -6.81 -2.96 -11.28
N VAL A 185 -6.76 -3.42 -12.53
CA VAL A 185 -7.35 -2.70 -13.67
C VAL A 185 -8.74 -3.22 -14.01
N GLY A 186 -9.08 -4.43 -13.58
CA GLY A 186 -10.34 -5.10 -13.89
C GLY A 186 -10.26 -5.95 -15.16
N SER A 187 -11.08 -6.99 -15.23
CA SER A 187 -11.08 -8.01 -16.29
C SER A 187 -11.21 -7.43 -17.71
N THR A 188 -12.10 -6.45 -17.93
CA THR A 188 -12.35 -5.86 -19.26
C THR A 188 -11.10 -5.21 -19.87
N LEU A 189 -10.32 -4.49 -19.06
CA LEU A 189 -9.11 -3.82 -19.52
C LEU A 189 -7.92 -4.80 -19.54
N ALA A 190 -7.86 -5.74 -18.59
CA ALA A 190 -6.81 -6.75 -18.49
C ALA A 190 -6.81 -7.74 -19.66
N GLN A 191 -7.97 -7.99 -20.27
CA GLN A 191 -8.08 -8.82 -21.48
C GLN A 191 -7.29 -8.27 -22.66
N ASN A 192 -7.16 -6.94 -22.77
CA ASN A 192 -6.56 -6.27 -23.92
C ASN A 192 -5.24 -5.56 -23.61
N THR A 193 -4.78 -5.63 -22.34
CA THR A 193 -3.61 -4.89 -21.86
C THR A 193 -2.80 -5.69 -20.86
N ARG A 194 -1.49 -5.48 -20.84
CA ARG A 194 -0.58 -6.00 -19.81
C ARG A 194 0.44 -4.96 -19.39
N ALA A 195 0.77 -4.92 -18.11
CA ALA A 195 1.93 -4.19 -17.62
C ALA A 195 3.22 -4.84 -18.13
N GLU A 196 4.15 -4.05 -18.65
CA GLU A 196 5.45 -4.53 -19.14
C GLU A 196 6.55 -4.25 -18.13
N ARG A 197 6.72 -2.98 -17.77
CA ARG A 197 7.76 -2.54 -16.83
C ARG A 197 7.41 -1.20 -16.22
N VAL A 198 7.96 -0.93 -15.05
CA VAL A 198 7.88 0.37 -14.40
C VAL A 198 9.27 0.97 -14.34
N THR A 199 9.40 2.24 -14.73
CA THR A 199 10.66 2.99 -14.62
C THR A 199 10.45 4.13 -13.64
N PHE A 200 11.34 4.28 -12.67
CA PHE A 200 11.29 5.38 -11.72
C PHE A 200 12.41 6.39 -12.01
N PRO A 201 12.20 7.69 -11.72
CA PRO A 201 13.26 8.68 -11.83
C PRO A 201 14.43 8.38 -10.88
N PRO A 202 15.65 8.80 -11.23
CA PRO A 202 16.81 8.63 -10.35
C PRO A 202 16.59 9.38 -9.03
N LYS A 203 16.92 8.72 -7.90
CA LYS A 203 16.82 9.23 -6.52
C LYS A 203 15.41 9.39 -5.94
N THR A 204 14.34 9.12 -6.70
CA THR A 204 12.96 9.11 -6.17
C THR A 204 12.35 7.72 -6.25
N ARG A 205 11.76 7.26 -5.15
CA ARG A 205 11.13 5.93 -5.01
C ARG A 205 9.62 5.96 -5.30
N THR A 206 9.12 7.08 -5.78
CA THR A 206 7.70 7.39 -6.03
C THR A 206 7.56 8.13 -7.36
N LYS A 207 6.36 8.17 -7.93
CA LYS A 207 6.07 8.79 -9.23
C LYS A 207 6.80 8.14 -10.41
N GLY A 208 6.65 6.82 -10.55
CA GLY A 208 7.17 6.07 -11.68
C GLY A 208 6.33 6.24 -12.96
N THR A 209 6.93 5.93 -14.09
CA THR A 209 6.27 5.78 -15.39
C THR A 209 6.04 4.29 -15.65
N LEU A 210 4.77 3.90 -15.82
CA LEU A 210 4.38 2.53 -16.18
C LEU A 210 4.31 2.39 -17.70
N PHE A 211 4.96 1.36 -18.22
CA PHE A 211 4.84 0.96 -19.62
C PHE A 211 3.82 -0.18 -19.75
N ILE A 212 2.81 0.04 -20.59
CA ILE A 212 1.72 -0.90 -20.85
C ILE A 212 1.82 -1.39 -22.29
N LYS A 213 1.72 -2.70 -22.50
CA LYS A 213 1.46 -3.29 -23.82
C LYS A 213 -0.03 -3.36 -24.06
N ALA A 214 -0.45 -2.93 -25.24
CA ALA A 214 -1.83 -2.87 -25.65
C ALA A 214 -2.04 -3.73 -26.91
N ARG A 215 -3.24 -4.29 -27.05
CA ARG A 215 -3.66 -4.88 -28.33
C ARG A 215 -3.70 -3.81 -29.42
N ALA A 216 -3.40 -4.20 -30.66
CA ALA A 216 -3.47 -3.29 -31.80
C ALA A 216 -4.83 -2.58 -31.86
N GLY A 217 -4.83 -1.25 -32.00
CA GLY A 217 -6.04 -0.41 -32.01
C GLY A 217 -6.60 -0.03 -30.63
N PHE A 218 -6.13 -0.63 -29.53
CA PHE A 218 -6.65 -0.37 -28.18
C PHE A 218 -5.99 0.84 -27.47
N ASN A 219 -5.04 1.49 -28.14
CA ASN A 219 -4.23 2.58 -27.56
C ASN A 219 -5.07 3.78 -27.10
N THR A 220 -6.06 4.19 -27.91
CA THR A 220 -6.91 5.35 -27.63
C THR A 220 -7.74 5.13 -26.36
N ILE A 221 -8.24 3.91 -26.17
CA ILE A 221 -9.02 3.53 -24.99
C ILE A 221 -8.14 3.62 -23.74
N ILE A 222 -6.91 3.13 -23.79
CA ILE A 222 -5.95 3.24 -22.67
C ILE A 222 -5.62 4.69 -22.36
N GLN A 223 -5.46 5.54 -23.39
CA GLN A 223 -5.20 6.96 -23.19
C GLN A 223 -6.36 7.64 -22.46
N HIS A 224 -7.62 7.33 -22.83
CA HIS A 224 -8.80 7.84 -22.16
C HIS A 224 -8.89 7.37 -20.69
N HIS A 225 -8.62 6.08 -20.43
CA HIS A 225 -8.66 5.51 -19.08
C HIS A 225 -7.36 5.70 -18.28
N SER A 226 -6.37 6.41 -18.81
CA SER A 226 -5.03 6.49 -18.20
C SER A 226 -5.06 7.02 -16.76
N GLN A 227 -5.84 8.06 -16.49
CA GLN A 227 -5.97 8.64 -15.15
C GLN A 227 -6.69 7.70 -14.18
N GLU A 228 -7.68 6.96 -14.65
CA GLU A 228 -8.39 5.96 -13.86
C GLU A 228 -7.47 4.80 -13.48
N ILE A 229 -6.67 4.30 -14.43
CA ILE A 229 -5.69 3.24 -14.19
C ILE A 229 -4.65 3.70 -13.17
N ILE A 230 -4.13 4.92 -13.29
CA ILE A 230 -3.19 5.51 -12.32
C ILE A 230 -3.82 5.58 -10.92
N PHE A 231 -5.08 6.02 -10.84
CA PHE A 231 -5.81 6.08 -9.58
C PHE A 231 -5.94 4.71 -8.95
N ARG A 232 -6.42 3.70 -9.70
CA ARG A 232 -6.59 2.32 -9.20
C ARG A 232 -5.27 1.71 -8.71
N ILE A 233 -4.19 1.90 -9.46
CA ILE A 233 -2.86 1.41 -9.05
C ILE A 233 -2.40 2.09 -7.76
N ASN A 234 -2.48 3.42 -7.69
CA ASN A 234 -2.07 4.15 -6.49
C ASN A 234 -2.98 3.86 -5.28
N SER A 235 -4.26 3.58 -5.51
CA SER A 235 -5.20 3.12 -4.48
C SER A 235 -4.85 1.72 -3.97
N HIS A 236 -4.43 0.81 -4.85
CA HIS A 236 -3.99 -0.55 -4.49
C HIS A 236 -2.77 -0.51 -3.57
N PHE A 237 -1.77 0.34 -3.87
CA PHE A 237 -0.56 0.46 -3.04
C PHE A 237 -0.71 1.40 -1.83
N GLY A 238 -1.72 2.28 -1.82
CA GLY A 238 -1.94 3.25 -0.75
C GLY A 238 -0.99 4.46 -0.77
N PHE A 239 -0.10 4.56 -1.76
CA PHE A 239 0.79 5.71 -2.01
C PHE A 239 0.92 5.99 -3.51
N SER A 240 1.51 7.14 -3.88
CA SER A 240 1.70 7.53 -5.28
C SER A 240 2.89 6.79 -5.92
N ALA A 241 2.66 5.53 -6.31
CA ALA A 241 3.62 4.67 -6.98
C ALA A 241 3.85 5.14 -8.44
N ILE A 242 2.78 5.47 -9.17
CA ILE A 242 2.83 5.83 -10.59
C ILE A 242 2.29 7.24 -10.80
N SER A 243 2.95 8.01 -11.67
CA SER A 243 2.50 9.33 -12.10
C SER A 243 2.14 9.40 -13.58
N GLU A 244 2.71 8.53 -14.42
CA GLU A 244 2.54 8.58 -15.86
C GLU A 244 2.39 7.16 -16.43
N ILE A 245 1.55 7.02 -17.45
CA ILE A 245 1.40 5.79 -18.23
C ILE A 245 1.91 6.06 -19.65
N ARG A 246 2.73 5.15 -20.16
CA ARG A 246 3.18 5.13 -21.55
C ARG A 246 2.81 3.82 -22.20
N ILE A 247 2.34 3.90 -23.45
CA ILE A 247 2.01 2.72 -24.23
C ILE A 247 3.28 2.28 -24.96
N SER A 248 3.65 1.01 -24.80
CA SER A 248 4.79 0.39 -25.46
C SER A 248 4.51 0.20 -26.94
N LYS A 249 5.54 0.30 -27.78
CA LYS A 249 5.43 0.06 -29.23
C LYS A 249 5.23 -1.42 -29.57
N ARG A 250 5.40 -2.32 -28.60
CA ARG A 250 5.17 -3.76 -28.76
C ARG A 250 3.71 -4.08 -28.51
N TYR A 251 3.07 -4.68 -29.51
CA TYR A 251 1.68 -5.11 -29.40
C TYR A 251 1.52 -6.28 -28.42
N PHE A 252 0.36 -6.32 -27.78
CA PHE A 252 -0.09 -7.46 -26.99
C PHE A 252 -0.32 -8.66 -27.93
N GLU A 253 0.43 -9.73 -27.72
CA GLU A 253 0.17 -11.05 -28.31
C GLU A 253 -0.55 -11.89 -27.26
N ASP A 254 -1.65 -12.57 -27.64
CA ASP A 254 -2.53 -13.31 -26.72
C ASP A 254 -1.80 -14.41 -25.90
N PHE A 255 -0.58 -14.80 -26.30
CA PHE A 255 0.19 -15.91 -25.73
C PHE A 255 1.26 -15.52 -24.69
N ASP A 256 1.28 -14.28 -24.19
CA ASP A 256 2.33 -13.80 -23.26
C ASP A 256 2.13 -14.27 -21.78
N SER A 257 1.59 -15.46 -21.54
CA SER A 257 1.75 -16.10 -20.23
C SER A 257 3.12 -16.81 -20.22
N THR A 258 3.96 -16.52 -19.23
CA THR A 258 5.29 -17.16 -19.10
C THR A 258 5.17 -18.68 -19.07
N GLY A 259 4.04 -19.21 -18.55
CA GLY A 259 3.72 -20.64 -18.55
C GLY A 259 3.50 -21.21 -19.95
N ASP A 260 2.75 -20.52 -20.82
CA ASP A 260 2.44 -21.01 -22.17
C ASP A 260 3.66 -21.00 -23.09
N ARG A 261 4.56 -20.01 -22.95
CA ARG A 261 5.83 -20.02 -23.69
C ARG A 261 6.74 -21.17 -23.29
N VAL A 262 6.80 -21.48 -21.99
CA VAL A 262 7.56 -22.63 -21.47
C VAL A 262 6.91 -23.93 -21.94
N ALA A 263 5.58 -24.04 -21.85
CA ALA A 263 4.83 -25.19 -22.33
C ALA A 263 5.01 -25.39 -23.83
N LYS A 264 4.93 -24.33 -24.66
CA LYS A 264 5.16 -24.42 -26.11
C LYS A 264 6.60 -24.78 -26.44
N ARG A 265 7.61 -24.28 -25.70
CA ARG A 265 9.01 -24.67 -25.92
C ARG A 265 9.24 -26.14 -25.56
N ILE A 266 8.58 -26.63 -24.51
CA ILE A 266 8.62 -28.05 -24.12
C ILE A 266 7.88 -28.90 -25.15
N LEU A 267 6.70 -28.48 -25.61
CA LEU A 267 5.86 -29.18 -26.58
C LEU A 267 6.39 -29.12 -28.02
N SER A 268 7.09 -28.05 -28.41
CA SER A 268 7.69 -27.89 -29.73
C SER A 268 8.96 -28.70 -29.89
N THR A 269 9.57 -29.14 -28.80
CA THR A 269 10.75 -30.00 -28.83
C THR A 269 10.30 -31.46 -28.68
N ARG A 270 9.49 -31.97 -29.61
CA ARG A 270 9.36 -33.43 -29.80
C ARG A 270 10.67 -33.92 -30.40
N VAL A 271 11.64 -34.19 -29.54
CA VAL A 271 12.88 -34.83 -29.91
C VAL A 271 12.53 -36.23 -30.42
N THR A 272 12.73 -36.49 -31.71
CA THR A 272 12.71 -37.87 -32.22
C THR A 272 13.85 -38.64 -31.56
N PRO A 273 13.60 -39.81 -30.96
CA PRO A 273 14.67 -40.60 -30.31
C PRO A 273 15.83 -40.83 -31.28
N ALA A 274 17.07 -40.73 -30.80
CA ALA A 274 18.24 -41.00 -31.62
C ALA A 274 18.23 -42.46 -32.08
N ALA A 275 18.59 -42.72 -33.33
CA ALA A 275 18.65 -44.09 -33.87
C ALA A 275 19.66 -44.98 -33.12
N ASN A 276 20.74 -44.39 -32.60
CA ASN A 276 21.83 -45.10 -31.92
C ASN A 276 22.03 -44.60 -30.50
N LEU A 277 22.19 -45.51 -29.55
CA LEU A 277 22.58 -45.21 -28.17
C LEU A 277 24.03 -44.67 -28.09
N SER A 278 24.42 -43.99 -27.02
CA SER A 278 25.83 -43.61 -26.81
C SER A 278 26.64 -44.82 -26.34
N PRO A 279 27.90 -44.99 -26.78
CA PRO A 279 28.71 -46.17 -26.45
C PRO A 279 29.01 -46.29 -24.95
N ASN A 280 29.05 -45.17 -24.23
CA ASN A 280 29.25 -45.16 -22.78
C ASN A 280 28.01 -45.64 -22.01
N VAL A 281 26.81 -45.28 -22.48
CA VAL A 281 25.56 -45.72 -21.84
C VAL A 281 25.28 -47.18 -22.16
N ALA A 282 25.63 -47.66 -23.36
CA ALA A 282 25.53 -49.07 -23.72
C ALA A 282 26.34 -49.97 -22.77
N LYS A 283 27.57 -49.58 -22.43
CA LYS A 283 28.42 -50.30 -21.45
C LYS A 283 27.84 -50.33 -20.03
N LEU A 284 27.16 -49.26 -19.60
CA LEU A 284 26.52 -49.22 -18.28
C LEU A 284 25.27 -50.12 -18.22
N LEU A 285 24.59 -50.33 -19.35
CA LEU A 285 23.39 -51.16 -19.44
C LEU A 285 23.68 -52.66 -19.49
N GLU A 286 24.90 -53.07 -19.84
CA GLU A 286 25.33 -54.47 -19.79
C GLU A 286 25.31 -55.04 -18.36
N GLY A 287 25.41 -54.19 -17.33
CA GLY A 287 25.35 -54.60 -15.92
C GLY A 287 23.95 -54.85 -15.36
N ILE A 288 22.89 -54.52 -16.11
CA ILE A 288 21.50 -54.64 -15.63
C ILE A 288 20.93 -56.01 -16.02
N LYS A 289 20.56 -56.81 -15.01
CA LYS A 289 20.04 -58.18 -15.18
C LYS A 289 18.56 -58.25 -15.61
N ASP A 290 17.79 -57.19 -15.35
CA ASP A 290 16.36 -57.13 -15.65
C ASP A 290 16.13 -56.59 -17.08
N PRO A 291 15.53 -57.38 -17.99
CA PRO A 291 15.36 -57.01 -19.39
C PRO A 291 14.41 -55.84 -19.61
N GLU A 292 13.32 -55.73 -18.83
CA GLU A 292 12.36 -54.62 -18.99
C GLU A 292 12.97 -53.28 -18.58
N LEU A 293 13.69 -53.30 -17.46
CA LEU A 293 14.38 -52.13 -16.95
C LEU A 293 15.48 -51.67 -17.91
N ARG A 294 16.22 -52.62 -18.49
CA ARG A 294 17.25 -52.34 -19.50
C ARG A 294 16.64 -51.65 -20.72
N GLN A 295 15.52 -52.15 -21.23
CA GLN A 295 14.84 -51.55 -22.39
C GLN A 295 14.33 -50.13 -22.11
N ALA A 296 13.74 -49.90 -20.93
CA ALA A 296 13.31 -48.56 -20.51
C ALA A 296 14.47 -47.55 -20.44
N PHE A 297 15.63 -47.98 -19.97
CA PHE A 297 16.83 -47.13 -19.92
C PHE A 297 17.47 -46.92 -21.30
N GLU A 298 17.39 -47.88 -22.21
CA GLU A 298 17.81 -47.71 -23.61
C GLU A 298 16.97 -46.62 -24.31
N ASP A 299 15.65 -46.66 -24.13
CA ASP A 299 14.74 -45.66 -24.72
C ASP A 299 14.98 -44.27 -24.12
N LEU A 300 15.17 -44.18 -22.80
CA LEU A 300 15.53 -42.94 -22.14
C LEU A 300 16.88 -42.39 -22.65
N GLY A 301 17.88 -43.27 -22.80
CA GLY A 301 19.20 -42.90 -23.31
C GLY A 301 19.16 -42.34 -24.74
N LYS A 302 18.32 -42.90 -25.62
CA LYS A 302 18.09 -42.40 -26.99
C LYS A 302 17.43 -41.02 -27.00
N VAL A 303 16.47 -40.76 -26.10
CA VAL A 303 15.80 -39.46 -25.97
C VAL A 303 16.75 -38.38 -25.44
N ILE A 304 17.55 -38.70 -24.42
CA ILE A 304 18.52 -37.76 -23.84
C ILE A 304 19.60 -37.41 -24.86
N LYS A 305 20.13 -38.40 -25.61
CA LYS A 305 21.11 -38.16 -26.67
C LYS A 305 20.56 -37.22 -27.75
N ALA A 306 19.36 -37.49 -28.25
CA ALA A 306 18.75 -36.65 -29.28
C ALA A 306 18.42 -35.22 -28.78
N ARG A 307 18.22 -35.04 -27.46
CA ARG A 307 18.02 -33.72 -26.86
C ARG A 307 19.32 -32.93 -26.70
N ASN A 308 20.43 -33.61 -26.46
CA ASN A 308 21.72 -32.99 -26.15
C ASN A 308 22.63 -32.79 -27.38
N GLY A 309 22.36 -33.48 -28.50
CA GLY A 309 23.16 -33.39 -29.74
C GLY A 309 24.51 -34.09 -29.60
#